data_AF-A0A930RC30-F1
#
_entry.id   AF-A0A930RC30-F1
#
_cell.length_a   1.000
_cell.length_b   1.000
_cell.length_c   1.000
_cell.angle_alpha   90.00
_cell.angle_beta   90.00
_cell.angle_gamma   90.00
#
_symmetry.space_group_name_H-M   'P 1'
#
loop_
_entity.id
_entity.type
_entity.pdbx_description
1 polymer ?
#
loop_
_entity_poly.entity_id
_entity_poly.type
_entity_poly.pdbx_seq_one_letter_code
_entity_poly.pdbx_strand_id
1 'polypeptide(L)'
;MKIDLGELYKNKATLDSSVKNVKSTIQSARDYLQALADSEALQGKVKTAIDAKLKNHQIPLMTNYLTALSYLRIIRPCFKHSKIRSVKQAIELLLIQMPCEI
;
A
#
# COMPACT_ATOMS: atom_id res chain seq x y z
N MET A 1 18.68 -11.48 -23.50
CA MET A 1 17.24 -11.21 -23.33
C MET A 1 16.99 -9.75 -23.69
N LYS A 2 16.12 -9.45 -24.67
CA LYS A 2 15.69 -8.07 -24.95
C LYS A 2 14.33 -7.90 -24.27
N ILE A 3 14.22 -6.92 -23.37
CA ILE A 3 12.96 -6.57 -22.71
C ILE A 3 12.31 -5.48 -23.53
N ASP A 4 11.04 -5.68 -23.92
CA ASP A 4 10.23 -4.64 -24.54
C ASP A 4 9.85 -3.62 -23.46
N LEU A 5 10.41 -2.41 -23.58
CA LEU A 5 10.16 -1.34 -22.61
C LEU A 5 8.70 -0.85 -22.68
N GLY A 6 8.07 -0.88 -23.86
CA GLY A 6 6.68 -0.48 -24.04
C GLY A 6 5.71 -1.43 -23.33
N GLU A 7 5.95 -2.74 -23.46
CA GLU A 7 5.20 -3.76 -22.72
C GLU A 7 5.43 -3.65 -21.20
N LEU A 8 6.68 -3.43 -20.78
CA LEU A 8 7.04 -3.25 -19.37
C LEU A 8 6.30 -2.06 -18.74
N TYR A 9 6.22 -0.92 -19.44
CA TYR A 9 5.48 0.25 -18.93
C TYR A 9 3.97 0.01 -18.83
N LYS A 10 3.38 -0.69 -19.80
CA LYS A 10 1.96 -1.08 -19.74
C LYS A 10 1.68 -2.00 -18.56
N ASN A 11 2.50 -3.04 -18.39
CA ASN A 11 2.37 -4.00 -17.29
C ASN A 11 2.53 -3.30 -15.94
N LYS A 12 3.44 -2.33 -15.82
CA LYS A 12 3.58 -1.49 -14.64
C LYS A 12 2.34 -0.67 -14.35
N ALA A 13 1.77 0.01 -15.34
CA ALA A 13 0.56 0.83 -15.15
C ALA A 13 -0.65 0.00 -14.71
N THR A 14 -0.81 -1.20 -15.28
CA THR A 14 -1.82 -2.18 -14.86
C THR A 14 -1.58 -2.64 -13.43
N LEU A 15 -0.34 -2.98 -13.08
CA LEU A 15 0.03 -3.40 -11.72
C LEU A 15 -0.23 -2.30 -10.68
N ASP A 16 0.16 -1.06 -10.97
CA ASP A 16 -0.07 0.10 -10.10
C ASP A 16 -1.57 0.32 -9.85
N SER A 17 -2.39 0.14 -10.88
CA SER A 17 -3.85 0.25 -10.78
C SER A 17 -4.44 -0.89 -9.93
N SER A 18 -3.99 -2.13 -10.14
CA SER A 18 -4.40 -3.29 -9.33
C SER A 18 -4.00 -3.12 -7.86
N VAL A 19 -2.78 -2.69 -7.57
CA VAL A 19 -2.31 -2.42 -6.20
C VAL A 19 -3.16 -1.34 -5.54
N LYS A 20 -3.50 -0.27 -6.26
CA LYS A 20 -4.39 0.78 -5.74
C LYS A 20 -5.77 0.25 -5.40
N ASN A 21 -6.37 -0.55 -6.29
CA ASN A 21 -7.70 -1.11 -6.08
C ASN A 21 -7.73 -2.08 -4.89
N VAL A 22 -6.77 -3.02 -4.83
CA VAL A 22 -6.66 -3.96 -3.71
C VAL A 22 -6.43 -3.23 -2.39
N LYS A 23 -5.57 -2.21 -2.36
CA LYS A 23 -5.35 -1.38 -1.17
C LYS A 23 -6.67 -0.75 -0.70
N SER A 24 -7.43 -0.15 -1.62
CA SER A 24 -8.72 0.46 -1.30
C SER A 24 -9.70 -0.55 -0.71
N THR A 25 -9.82 -1.74 -1.32
CA THR A 25 -10.73 -2.79 -0.85
C THR A 25 -10.35 -3.28 0.55
N ILE A 26 -9.05 -3.53 0.80
CA ILE A 26 -8.58 -3.98 2.13
C ILE A 26 -8.79 -2.88 3.17
N GLN A 27 -8.54 -1.61 2.82
CA GLN A 27 -8.78 -0.47 3.71
C GLN A 27 -10.25 -0.41 4.12
N SER A 28 -11.18 -0.45 3.15
CA SER A 28 -12.62 -0.44 3.43
C SER A 28 -13.06 -1.63 4.28
N ALA A 29 -12.53 -2.83 4.00
CA ALA A 29 -12.86 -4.01 4.81
C ALA A 29 -12.35 -3.87 6.25
N ARG A 30 -11.14 -3.34 6.44
CA ARG A 30 -10.54 -3.09 7.76
C ARG A 30 -11.37 -2.09 8.55
N ASP A 31 -11.80 -1.00 7.91
CA ASP A 31 -12.61 0.03 8.54
C ASP A 31 -14.02 -0.49 8.90
N TYR A 32 -14.59 -1.36 8.06
CA TYR A 32 -15.84 -2.06 8.38
C TYR A 32 -15.69 -2.98 9.59
N LEU A 33 -14.63 -3.78 9.66
CA LEU A 33 -14.36 -4.64 10.83
C LEU A 33 -14.11 -3.82 12.10
N GLN A 34 -13.46 -2.67 11.99
CA GLN A 34 -13.27 -1.75 13.10
C GLN A 34 -14.62 -1.20 13.59
N ALA A 35 -15.48 -0.74 12.68
CA ALA A 35 -16.82 -0.27 13.03
C ALA A 35 -17.69 -1.37 13.68
N LEU A 36 -17.56 -2.62 13.24
CA LEU A 36 -18.22 -3.76 13.90
C LEU A 36 -17.69 -4.01 15.31
N ALA A 37 -16.37 -3.92 15.51
CA ALA A 37 -15.74 -4.09 16.82
C ALA A 37 -16.07 -2.95 17.81
N ASP A 38 -16.45 -1.79 17.29
CA ASP A 38 -16.87 -0.62 18.07
C ASP A 38 -18.40 -0.56 18.24
N SER A 39 -19.17 -1.36 17.50
CA SER A 39 -20.63 -1.39 17.55
C SER A 39 -21.16 -2.00 18.84
N GLU A 40 -22.16 -1.35 19.45
CA GLU A 40 -22.86 -1.85 20.65
C GLU A 40 -24.07 -2.74 20.35
N ALA A 41 -24.32 -3.09 19.07
CA ALA A 41 -25.49 -3.85 18.65
C ALA A 41 -25.54 -5.29 19.21
N LEU A 42 -24.38 -5.88 19.51
CA LEU A 42 -24.25 -7.21 20.13
C LEU A 42 -23.85 -7.05 21.60
N GLN A 43 -24.25 -7.98 22.47
CA GLN A 43 -23.91 -7.96 23.88
C GLN A 43 -23.58 -9.38 24.41
N GLY A 44 -22.99 -9.43 25.61
CA GLY A 44 -22.65 -10.69 26.29
C GLY A 44 -21.47 -11.45 25.68
N LYS A 45 -21.35 -12.74 26.02
CA LYS A 45 -20.20 -13.60 25.66
C LYS A 45 -19.93 -13.68 24.16
N VAL A 46 -20.99 -13.61 23.33
CA VAL A 46 -20.87 -13.63 21.87
C VAL A 46 -20.15 -12.39 21.37
N LYS A 47 -20.48 -11.19 21.89
CA LYS A 47 -19.73 -9.97 21.57
C LYS A 47 -18.29 -10.08 22.00
N THR A 48 -18.00 -10.53 23.22
CA THR A 48 -16.62 -10.67 23.70
C THR A 48 -15.78 -11.59 22.79
N ALA A 49 -16.35 -12.71 22.33
CA ALA A 49 -15.66 -13.61 21.43
C ALA A 49 -15.44 -13.01 20.03
N ILE A 50 -16.41 -12.24 19.51
CA ILE A 50 -16.30 -11.54 18.23
C ILE A 50 -15.24 -10.43 18.33
N ASP A 51 -15.31 -9.58 19.36
CA ASP A 51 -14.36 -8.50 19.60
C ASP A 51 -12.93 -9.04 19.72
N ALA A 52 -12.74 -10.16 20.43
CA ALA A 52 -11.44 -10.81 20.52
C ALA A 52 -10.91 -11.27 19.15
N LYS A 53 -11.76 -11.86 18.30
CA LYS A 53 -11.36 -12.25 16.93
C LYS A 53 -11.07 -11.04 16.04
N LEU A 54 -11.86 -9.98 16.13
CA LEU A 54 -11.68 -8.78 15.30
C LEU A 54 -10.42 -8.02 15.71
N LYS A 55 -10.30 -7.67 16.99
CA LYS A 55 -9.23 -6.82 17.52
C LYS A 55 -7.87 -7.53 17.55
N ASN A 56 -7.84 -8.83 17.87
CA ASN A 56 -6.56 -9.54 18.04
C ASN A 56 -6.09 -10.26 16.78
N HIS A 57 -6.95 -10.45 15.78
CA HIS A 57 -6.59 -11.23 14.60
C HIS A 57 -6.95 -10.55 13.27
N GLN A 58 -8.23 -10.28 13.00
CA GLN A 58 -8.62 -9.85 11.65
C GLN A 58 -8.13 -8.44 11.31
N ILE A 59 -8.28 -7.46 12.21
CA ILE A 59 -7.83 -6.08 11.99
C ILE A 59 -6.30 -5.99 11.87
N PRO A 60 -5.50 -6.64 12.76
CA PRO A 60 -4.05 -6.73 12.60
C PRO A 60 -3.63 -7.39 11.29
N LEU A 61 -4.30 -8.47 10.87
CA LEU A 61 -3.99 -9.16 9.61
C LEU A 61 -4.22 -8.25 8.40
N MET A 62 -5.35 -7.53 8.35
CA MET A 62 -5.61 -6.56 7.28
C MET A 62 -4.59 -5.42 7.27
N THR A 63 -4.17 -4.97 8.44
CA THR A 63 -3.10 -3.97 8.57
C THR A 63 -1.79 -4.50 7.99
N ASN A 64 -1.42 -5.75 8.26
CA ASN A 64 -0.23 -6.38 7.69
C ASN A 64 -0.30 -6.49 6.16
N TYR A 65 -1.47 -6.79 5.58
CA TYR A 65 -1.64 -6.78 4.14
C TYR A 65 -1.49 -5.38 3.53
N LEU A 66 -2.03 -4.34 4.19
CA LEU A 66 -1.83 -2.94 3.75
C LEU A 66 -0.35 -2.55 3.79
N THR A 67 0.38 -2.97 4.82
CA THR A 67 1.82 -2.77 4.93
C THR A 67 2.58 -3.55 3.85
N ALA A 68 2.23 -4.82 3.58
CA ALA A 68 2.85 -5.60 2.50
C ALA A 68 2.65 -4.95 1.11
N LEU A 69 1.46 -4.39 0.84
CA LEU A 69 1.17 -3.69 -0.40
C LEU A 69 1.95 -2.38 -0.55
N SER A 70 2.35 -1.73 0.54
CA SER A 70 3.22 -0.54 0.47
C SER A 70 4.62 -0.91 -0.02
N TYR A 71 5.16 -2.05 0.43
CA TYR A 71 6.43 -2.60 -0.06
C TYR A 71 6.37 -3.07 -1.51
N LEU A 72 5.24 -3.61 -1.95
CA LEU A 72 5.05 -4.01 -3.36
C LEU A 72 5.18 -2.81 -4.31
N ARG A 73 4.77 -1.61 -3.84
CA ARG A 73 4.95 -0.34 -4.55
C ARG A 73 6.40 0.20 -4.50
N ILE A 74 7.21 -0.28 -3.55
CA ILE A 74 8.64 0.05 -3.39
C ILE A 74 9.52 -0.74 -4.38
N ILE A 75 8.97 -1.71 -5.12
CA ILE A 75 9.55 -2.16 -6.40
C ILE A 75 9.35 -1.07 -7.49
N ARG A 76 9.55 0.20 -7.12
CA ARG A 76 10.05 1.16 -8.09
C ARG A 76 11.41 0.62 -8.50
N PRO A 77 11.68 0.47 -9.81
CA PRO A 77 13.06 0.33 -10.18
C PRO A 77 13.78 1.54 -9.59
N CYS A 78 14.74 1.31 -8.70
CA CYS A 78 15.87 2.20 -8.45
C CYS A 78 16.72 2.30 -9.75
N PHE A 79 16.07 2.47 -10.90
CA PHE A 79 16.67 2.88 -12.14
C PHE A 79 16.96 4.37 -11.96
N LYS A 80 18.11 4.64 -11.33
CA LYS A 80 18.91 5.81 -11.70
C LYS A 80 19.13 5.70 -13.21
N HIS A 81 18.30 6.37 -14.00
CA HIS A 81 18.56 6.56 -15.41
C HIS A 81 19.81 7.44 -15.51
N SER A 82 20.95 6.78 -15.67
CA SER A 82 22.18 7.36 -16.15
C SER A 82 21.97 7.78 -17.62
N LYS A 83 21.41 8.97 -17.85
CA LYS A 83 21.83 9.85 -18.95
C LYS A 83 21.25 11.26 -18.77
N ILE A 84 22.14 12.16 -18.35
CA ILE A 84 22.17 13.61 -18.61
C ILE A 84 20.88 14.37 -18.24
N ARG A 85 20.72 14.67 -16.95
CA ARG A 85 19.89 15.78 -16.49
C ARG A 85 20.88 16.88 -16.05
N SER A 86 20.76 18.08 -16.62
CA SER A 86 21.69 19.18 -16.31
C SER A 86 21.72 19.43 -14.79
N VAL A 87 22.89 19.81 -14.27
CA VAL A 87 23.13 20.03 -12.83
C VAL A 87 22.09 20.95 -12.19
N LYS A 88 21.53 21.88 -12.97
CA LYS A 88 20.49 22.81 -12.55
C LYS A 88 19.16 22.13 -12.19
N GLN A 89 18.72 21.14 -12.97
CA GLN A 89 17.51 20.35 -12.67
C GLN A 89 17.74 19.33 -11.54
N ALA A 90 18.99 18.88 -11.35
CA ALA A 90 19.34 18.01 -10.24
C ALA A 90 19.26 18.74 -8.88
N ILE A 91 19.63 20.03 -8.85
CA ILE A 91 19.54 20.88 -7.64
C ILE A 91 18.08 21.21 -7.30
N GLU A 92 17.24 21.52 -8.29
CA GLU A 92 15.80 21.78 -8.05
C GLU A 92 15.04 20.53 -7.54
N LEU A 93 15.39 19.33 -8.03
CA LEU A 93 14.81 18.07 -7.53
C LEU A 93 15.32 17.67 -6.14
N LEU A 94 16.54 18.07 -5.76
CA LEU A 94 17.10 17.86 -4.43
C LEU A 94 16.39 18.71 -3.36
N LEU A 95 15.81 19.85 -3.73
CA LEU A 95 15.10 20.74 -2.80
C LEU A 95 13.61 20.39 -2.63
N ILE A 96 13.01 19.58 -3.51
CA ILE A 96 11.55 19.36 -3.52
C ILE A 96 11.13 17.91 -3.15
N GLN A 97 12.05 16.93 -3.10
CA GLN A 97 11.62 15.54 -2.89
C GLN A 97 12.53 14.70 -1.97
N MET A 98 12.51 15.00 -0.68
CA MET A 98 12.69 13.98 0.37
C MET A 98 11.62 14.25 1.46
N PRO A 99 10.81 13.25 1.81
CA PRO A 99 11.33 12.10 2.53
C PRO A 99 11.06 10.78 1.81
N CYS A 100 12.14 10.09 1.46
CA CYS A 100 12.15 8.64 1.57
C CYS A 100 12.57 8.33 3.01
N GLU A 101 11.63 8.31 3.95
CA GLU A 101 11.81 7.68 5.25
C GLU A 101 11.26 6.24 5.14
N ILE A 102 12.14 5.26 5.03
CA ILE A 102 12.70 4.42 6.11
C ILE A 102 13.95 3.74 5.51
#